data_AF-A0A0C9ST86-F1
#
_entry.id   AF-A0A0C9ST86-F1
#
_cell.length_a   1.000
_cell.length_b   1.000
_cell.length_c   1.000
_cell.angle_alpha   90.00
_cell.angle_beta   90.00
_cell.angle_gamma   90.00
#
_symmetry.space_group_name_H-M   'P 1'
#
loop_
_entity.id
_entity.type
_entity.pdbx_description
1 polymer ?
#
loop_
_entity_poly.entity_id
_entity_poly.type
_entity_poly.pdbx_seq_one_letter_code
_entity_poly.pdbx_strand_id
1 'polypeptide(L)'
;DQYKELLRISRQWRYLQNKLVFGFAHDSRVKVKDGDLAYFCPTCPQPGVNLSEDWIEDLGGAWKYSRSFVMDGNFSAKHMKLKTTMTSI
;
A
#
# COMPACT_ATOMS: atom_id res chain seq x y z
N ASP A 1 -28.40 2.50 4.35
CA ASP A 1 -27.09 2.73 5.01
C ASP A 1 -26.12 3.24 3.94
N GLN A 2 -25.49 4.39 4.15
CA GLN A 2 -24.59 5.07 3.19
C GLN A 2 -23.11 4.70 3.42
N TYR A 3 -22.85 3.62 4.17
CA TYR A 3 -21.50 3.21 4.56
C TYR A 3 -20.59 2.91 3.36
N LYS A 4 -21.11 2.35 2.26
CA LYS A 4 -20.31 2.01 1.06
C LYS A 4 -19.81 3.27 0.36
N GLU A 5 -20.66 4.28 0.29
CA GLU A 5 -20.45 5.60 -0.30
C GLU A 5 -19.40 6.35 0.52
N LEU A 6 -19.53 6.33 1.84
CA LEU A 6 -18.53 6.89 2.76
C LEU A 6 -17.16 6.24 2.57
N LEU A 7 -17.09 4.90 2.48
CA LEU A 7 -15.83 4.19 2.22
C LEU A 7 -15.21 4.57 0.88
N ARG A 8 -16.02 4.79 -0.17
CA ARG A 8 -15.54 5.24 -1.48
C ARG A 8 -14.94 6.65 -1.40
N ILE A 9 -15.66 7.60 -0.80
CA ILE A 9 -15.20 8.99 -0.63
C ILE A 9 -13.93 9.02 0.21
N SER A 10 -13.86 8.25 1.29
CA SER A 10 -12.66 8.12 2.13
C SER A 10 -11.42 7.63 1.35
N ARG A 11 -11.59 6.68 0.41
CA ARG A 11 -10.47 6.24 -0.45
C ARG A 11 -10.03 7.33 -1.43
N GLN A 12 -10.99 8.01 -2.06
CA GLN A 12 -10.71 9.13 -2.97
C GLN A 12 -9.99 10.26 -2.26
N TRP A 13 -10.43 10.61 -1.05
CA TRP A 13 -9.78 11.62 -0.21
C TRP A 13 -8.32 11.26 0.10
N ARG A 14 -8.05 10.04 0.59
CA ARG A 14 -6.68 9.58 0.87
C ARG A 14 -5.78 9.61 -0.36
N TYR A 15 -6.32 9.25 -1.53
CA TYR A 15 -5.59 9.34 -2.78
C TYR A 15 -5.20 10.79 -3.13
N LEU A 16 -6.12 11.74 -2.99
CA LEU A 16 -5.84 13.16 -3.21
C LEU A 16 -4.81 13.72 -2.22
N GLN A 17 -4.91 13.33 -0.94
CA GLN A 17 -3.93 13.70 0.07
C GLN A 17 -2.53 13.16 -0.27
N ASN A 18 -2.43 11.91 -0.72
CA ASN A 18 -1.15 11.37 -1.19
C ASN A 18 -0.63 12.13 -2.42
N LYS A 19 -1.48 12.44 -3.40
CA LYS A 19 -1.03 13.27 -4.54
C LYS A 19 -0.46 14.62 -4.10
N LEU A 20 -1.05 15.25 -3.08
CA LEU A 20 -0.53 16.49 -2.52
C LEU A 20 0.85 16.29 -1.88
N VAL A 21 0.98 15.31 -0.98
CA VAL A 21 2.23 15.02 -0.25
C VAL A 21 3.38 14.68 -1.19
N PHE A 22 3.11 13.91 -2.25
CA PHE A 22 4.12 13.47 -3.22
C PHE A 22 4.30 14.44 -4.40
N GLY A 23 3.68 15.63 -4.37
CA GLY A 23 3.91 16.68 -5.39
C GLY A 23 3.15 16.50 -6.71
N PHE A 24 2.25 15.53 -6.81
CA PHE A 24 1.43 15.26 -8.00
C PHE A 24 0.12 16.05 -8.06
N ALA A 25 -0.15 16.94 -7.10
CA ALA A 25 -1.40 17.69 -7.05
C ALA A 25 -1.48 18.83 -8.08
N HIS A 26 -0.34 19.39 -8.50
CA HIS A 26 -0.29 20.62 -9.29
C HIS A 26 -0.47 20.39 -10.81
N ASP A 27 -0.20 19.20 -11.32
CA ASP A 27 -0.35 18.88 -12.75
C ASP A 27 -1.23 17.63 -12.93
N SER A 28 -2.41 17.83 -13.54
CA SER A 28 -3.36 16.76 -13.83
C SER A 28 -2.96 15.90 -15.03
N ARG A 29 -2.01 16.36 -15.85
CA ARG A 29 -1.47 15.62 -17.01
C ARG A 29 -0.44 14.59 -16.59
N VAL A 30 0.21 14.79 -15.43
CA VAL A 30 1.17 13.83 -14.88
C VAL A 30 0.41 12.64 -14.32
N LYS A 31 0.58 11.50 -15.00
CA LYS A 31 0.06 10.22 -14.53
C LYS A 31 0.96 9.66 -13.43
N VAL A 32 0.38 9.46 -12.26
CA VAL A 32 1.00 8.73 -11.14
C VAL A 32 1.23 7.28 -11.59
N LYS A 33 2.47 6.81 -11.54
CA LYS A 33 2.85 5.42 -11.81
C LYS A 33 2.75 4.57 -10.55
N ASP A 34 2.84 3.27 -10.73
CA ASP A 34 2.84 2.33 -9.61
C ASP A 34 4.06 2.57 -8.72
N GLY A 35 3.81 2.77 -7.42
CA GLY A 35 4.85 3.07 -6.44
C GLY A 35 5.17 4.56 -6.25
N ASP A 36 4.72 5.47 -7.13
CA ASP A 36 5.04 6.91 -7.03
C ASP A 36 4.47 7.60 -5.78
N LEU A 37 3.43 7.02 -5.17
CA LEU A 37 2.82 7.48 -3.92
C LEU A 37 3.22 6.64 -2.70
N ALA A 38 4.21 5.76 -2.84
CA ALA A 38 4.73 4.96 -1.74
C ALA A 38 5.92 5.66 -1.10
N TYR A 39 5.99 5.66 0.23
CA TYR A 39 7.17 6.13 0.93
C TYR A 39 8.36 5.24 0.64
N PHE A 40 9.54 5.87 0.50
CA PHE A 40 10.79 5.13 0.46
C PHE A 40 11.03 4.45 1.82
N CYS A 41 11.24 3.13 1.78
CA CYS A 41 11.49 2.31 2.95
C CYS A 41 12.98 1.91 2.98
N PRO A 42 13.83 2.53 3.83
CA PRO A 42 15.27 2.25 3.84
C PRO A 42 15.59 0.83 4.31
N THR A 43 14.72 0.21 5.11
CA THR A 43 14.88 -1.15 5.63
C THR A 43 14.46 -2.22 4.62
N CYS A 44 13.60 -1.86 3.67
CA CYS A 44 13.16 -2.80 2.64
C CYS A 44 14.31 -3.09 1.68
N PRO A 45 14.34 -4.25 1.01
CA PRO A 45 15.29 -4.51 -0.06
C PRO A 45 15.19 -3.44 -1.16
N GLN A 46 16.31 -2.75 -1.45
CA GLN A 46 16.44 -1.68 -2.44
C GLN A 46 17.67 -1.95 -3.34
N PRO A 47 17.47 -2.50 -4.56
CA PRO A 47 18.55 -2.69 -5.52
C PRO A 47 19.32 -1.39 -5.79
N GLY A 48 20.65 -1.46 -5.76
CA GLY A 48 21.53 -0.30 -5.97
C GLY A 48 21.61 0.68 -4.79
N VAL A 49 20.95 0.40 -3.66
CA VAL A 49 21.05 1.21 -2.44
C VAL A 49 21.60 0.40 -1.27
N ASN A 50 20.95 -0.71 -0.94
CA ASN A 50 21.29 -1.51 0.25
C ASN A 50 21.42 -3.02 -0.02
N LEU A 51 21.35 -3.43 -1.30
CA LEU A 51 21.63 -4.80 -1.74
C LEU A 51 22.99 -4.85 -2.43
N SER A 52 23.71 -5.98 -2.28
CA SER A 52 24.93 -6.26 -3.05
C SER A 52 24.62 -6.36 -4.54
N GLU A 53 25.59 -6.21 -5.44
CA GLU A 53 25.35 -6.25 -6.90
C GLU A 53 24.89 -7.65 -7.38
N ASP A 54 25.37 -8.70 -6.72
CA ASP A 54 25.13 -10.11 -6.98
C ASP A 54 23.90 -10.66 -6.24
N TRP A 55 23.07 -9.82 -5.62
CA TRP A 55 21.92 -10.26 -4.82
C TRP A 55 20.92 -11.17 -5.57
N ILE A 56 20.84 -11.04 -6.90
CA ILE A 56 19.98 -11.85 -7.77
C ILE A 56 20.50 -13.30 -7.89
N GLU A 57 21.79 -13.51 -7.70
CA GLU A 57 22.45 -14.81 -7.81
C GLU A 57 22.26 -15.68 -6.55
N ASP A 58 21.84 -15.09 -5.42
CA ASP A 58 21.48 -15.80 -4.17
C ASP A 58 20.13 -16.53 -4.29
N LEU A 59 20.07 -17.53 -5.16
CA LEU A 59 18.87 -18.32 -5.44
C LEU A 59 18.35 -19.08 -4.19
N GLY A 60 19.25 -19.48 -3.30
CA GLY A 60 18.89 -20.15 -2.04
C GLY A 60 18.32 -19.20 -0.98
N GLY A 61 18.63 -17.90 -1.08
CA GLY A 61 18.22 -16.86 -0.15
C GLY A 61 17.21 -15.86 -0.71
N ALA A 62 16.59 -16.13 -1.86
CA ALA A 62 15.67 -15.21 -2.55
C ALA A 62 14.58 -14.60 -1.64
N TRP A 63 14.15 -15.33 -0.61
CA TRP A 63 13.18 -14.85 0.39
C TRP A 63 13.65 -13.59 1.14
N LYS A 64 14.96 -13.39 1.35
CA LYS A 64 15.53 -12.22 2.04
C LYS A 64 15.27 -10.91 1.30
N TYR A 65 15.15 -10.97 -0.03
CA TYR A 65 14.99 -9.81 -0.91
C TYR A 65 13.53 -9.56 -1.28
N SER A 66 12.61 -10.37 -0.78
CA SER A 66 11.17 -10.19 -0.97
C SER A 66 10.64 -9.06 -0.07
N ARG A 67 9.74 -8.22 -0.61
CA ARG A 67 9.05 -7.18 0.17
C ARG A 67 7.71 -7.72 0.66
N SER A 68 7.52 -7.77 1.97
CA SER A 68 6.22 -8.06 2.57
C SER A 68 5.48 -6.75 2.87
N PHE A 69 4.22 -6.69 2.48
CA PHE A 69 3.33 -5.57 2.83
C PHE A 69 2.40 -6.02 3.93
N VAL A 70 2.65 -5.56 5.15
CA VAL A 70 1.74 -5.78 6.26
C VAL A 70 0.70 -4.65 6.22
N MET A 71 -0.50 -4.98 5.75
CA MET A 71 -1.63 -4.04 5.64
C MET A 71 -2.17 -3.59 7.01
N ASP A 72 -1.63 -4.15 8.09
CA ASP A 72 -2.07 -3.94 9.45
C ASP A 72 -0.88 -3.62 10.37
N GLY A 73 -0.58 -2.33 10.51
CA GLY A 73 0.35 -1.85 11.55
C GLY A 73 -0.21 -1.98 12.96
N ASN A 74 -1.42 -2.53 13.11
CA ASN A 74 -2.03 -2.81 14.39
C ASN A 74 -2.03 -4.34 14.58
N PHE A 75 -1.03 -4.90 15.25
CA PHE A 75 -0.97 -6.33 15.63
C PHE A 75 -2.22 -6.85 16.39
N SER A 76 -3.17 -5.98 16.72
CA SER A 76 -4.53 -6.32 17.12
C SER A 76 -5.55 -6.08 15.99
N ALA A 77 -5.46 -6.81 14.88
CA ALA A 77 -6.64 -7.11 14.06
C ALA A 77 -7.60 -7.98 14.87
N LYS A 78 -8.40 -7.33 15.73
CA LYS A 78 -9.64 -7.96 16.20
C LYS A 78 -10.51 -8.15 14.96
N HIS A 79 -10.70 -9.40 14.54
CA HIS A 79 -11.68 -9.78 13.52
C HIS A 79 -13.00 -9.03 13.79
N MET A 80 -13.25 -7.96 13.05
CA MET A 80 -14.55 -7.31 13.08
C MET A 80 -15.53 -8.33 12.50
N LYS A 81 -16.47 -8.81 13.33
CA LYS A 81 -17.52 -9.73 12.88
C LYS A 81 -18.21 -9.10 11.66
N LEU A 82 -18.21 -9.84 10.55
CA LEU A 82 -19.02 -9.48 9.39
C LEU A 82 -20.48 -9.37 9.85
N LYS A 83 -21.12 -8.22 9.60
CA LYS A 83 -22.57 -8.09 9.78
C LYS A 83 -23.24 -8.95 8.71
N THR A 84 -23.73 -10.13 9.11
CA THR A 84 -24.63 -10.91 8.26
C THR A 84 -25.91 -10.12 8.07
N THR A 85 -26.18 -9.66 6.86
CA THR A 85 -27.54 -9.24 6.48
C THR A 85 -28.37 -10.51 6.38
N MET A 86 -29.13 -10.82 7.43
CA MET A 86 -30.21 -11.80 7.31
C MET A 86 -31.28 -11.20 6.40
N THR A 87 -31.21 -11.55 5.12
CA THR A 87 -32.36 -11.44 4.23
C THR A 87 -33.22 -12.67 4.53
N SER A 88 -34.24 -12.49 5.38
CA SER A 88 -35.28 -13.50 5.55
C SER A 88 -36.00 -13.65 4.20
N ILE A 89 -35.96 -14.86 3.65
CA ILE A 89 -36.86 -15.32 2.58
C ILE A 89 -38.19 -15.70 3.24
#